data_AF-C3XZE5-F1
#
_entry.id   AF-C3XZE5-F1
#
_cell.length_a   1.000
_cell.length_b   1.000
_cell.length_c   1.000
_cell.angle_alpha   90.00
_cell.angle_beta   90.00
_cell.angle_gamma   90.00
#
_symmetry.space_group_name_H-M   'P 1'
#
loop_
_entity.id
_entity.type
_entity.pdbx_description
1 polymer ?
#
loop_
_entity_poly.entity_id
_entity_poly.type
_entity_poly.pdbx_seq_one_letter_code
_entity_poly.pdbx_strand_id
1 'polypeptide(L)'
;MCYSECFKTIDHCLHSRIMNYPSSDHLDDAIVHQVLVDALEVWANVSGLRFVERTSGDADIMIKFARGNHGDGKGFEGPGGEYAHAFQPPGLDWPDGYGDDGDVHFDADEYWTLRSPRGVNLFQIAVHEFGHALGLSHTDDPSTIMFPFPVFRNDFCVHPDDVRAIQSLYGEEA
;
A
#
# COMPACT_ATOMS: atom_id res chain seq x y z
N MET A 1 23.86 18.90 10.91
CA MET A 1 22.93 18.40 9.87
C MET A 1 23.51 17.10 9.36
N CYS A 2 22.99 15.97 9.84
CA CYS A 2 23.43 14.66 9.39
C CYS A 2 22.21 13.97 8.78
N TYR A 3 22.05 14.11 7.47
CA TYR A 3 21.27 13.16 6.69
C TYR A 3 22.13 11.90 6.61
N SER A 4 21.69 10.81 7.25
CA SER A 4 22.30 9.50 7.03
C SER A 4 21.86 9.01 5.65
N GLU A 5 22.78 9.02 4.70
CA GLU A 5 22.58 8.41 3.39
C GLU A 5 22.50 6.88 3.53
N CYS A 6 21.49 6.27 2.91
CA CYS A 6 21.34 4.83 2.81
C CYS A 6 22.41 4.30 1.85
N PHE A 7 23.35 3.48 2.34
CA PHE A 7 24.38 2.88 1.50
C PHE A 7 23.90 1.55 0.91
N LYS A 8 24.03 1.42 -0.42
CA LYS A 8 23.62 0.26 -1.24
C LYS A 8 24.42 -1.02 -0.96
N THR A 9 24.20 -1.66 0.19
CA THR A 9 24.53 -3.07 0.41
C THR A 9 23.44 -3.71 1.28
N ILE A 10 22.49 -4.42 0.65
CA ILE A 10 21.44 -5.25 1.29
C ILE A 10 20.61 -4.49 2.36
N ASP A 11 20.21 -3.25 2.07
CA ASP A 11 19.27 -2.53 2.93
C ASP A 11 17.86 -2.70 2.35
N HIS A 12 16.96 -3.38 3.06
CA HIS A 12 15.53 -3.46 2.76
C HIS A 12 14.82 -2.12 3.08
N CYS A 13 15.44 -1.00 2.69
CA CYS A 13 14.93 0.35 2.91
C CYS A 13 14.25 0.85 1.64
N LEU A 14 12.93 1.07 1.70
CA LEU A 14 12.13 1.61 0.61
C LEU A 14 11.68 3.03 0.94
N HIS A 15 11.68 3.90 -0.05
CA HIS A 15 11.09 5.22 0.07
C HIS A 15 9.63 5.18 -0.36
N SER A 16 8.76 5.81 0.41
CA SER A 16 7.37 6.02 0.02
C SER A 16 7.10 7.50 -0.17
N ARG A 17 6.08 7.84 -0.96
CA ARG A 17 5.61 9.22 -1.09
C ARG A 17 4.10 9.28 -1.26
N ILE A 18 3.44 9.96 -0.33
CA ILE A 18 2.02 10.28 -0.45
C ILE A 18 1.87 11.53 -1.32
N MET A 19 1.28 11.38 -2.50
CA MET A 19 1.18 12.46 -3.50
C MET A 19 0.01 13.41 -3.23
N ASN A 20 -1.10 12.87 -2.75
CA ASN A 20 -2.35 13.57 -2.46
C ASN A 20 -3.22 12.77 -1.47
N TYR A 21 -4.36 13.34 -1.10
CA TYR A 21 -5.34 12.79 -0.17
C TYR A 21 -6.72 12.74 -0.84
N PRO A 22 -7.66 11.92 -0.34
CA PRO A 22 -9.01 11.89 -0.89
C PRO A 22 -9.68 13.25 -0.67
N SER A 23 -10.26 13.83 -1.73
CA SER A 23 -11.11 15.02 -1.61
C SER A 23 -12.40 14.64 -0.88
N SER A 24 -12.38 14.77 0.45
CA SER A 24 -13.47 14.43 1.38
C SER A 24 -13.69 15.58 2.36
N ASP A 25 -14.95 15.81 2.74
CA ASP A 25 -15.33 16.77 3.77
C ASP A 25 -15.34 16.17 5.19
N HIS A 26 -15.25 14.83 5.29
CA HIS A 26 -15.35 14.06 6.53
C HIS A 26 -14.04 13.44 7.00
N LEU A 27 -12.97 13.52 6.18
CA LEU A 27 -11.64 13.06 6.52
C LEU A 27 -10.66 14.23 6.63
N ASP A 28 -9.76 14.13 7.60
CA ASP A 28 -8.65 15.06 7.78
C ASP A 28 -7.40 14.46 7.13
N ASP A 29 -6.77 15.21 6.22
CA ASP A 29 -5.58 14.78 5.47
C ASP A 29 -4.45 14.29 6.37
N ALA A 30 -4.23 14.90 7.54
CA ALA A 30 -3.19 14.48 8.47
C ALA A 30 -3.50 13.11 9.11
N ILE A 31 -4.79 12.81 9.32
CA ILE A 31 -5.20 11.50 9.83
C ILE A 31 -5.15 10.45 8.71
N VAL A 32 -5.54 10.80 7.48
CA VAL A 32 -5.36 9.93 6.30
C VAL A 32 -3.89 9.59 6.11
N HIS A 33 -3.01 10.60 6.19
CA HIS A 33 -1.57 10.41 6.13
C HIS A 33 -1.10 9.38 7.16
N GLN A 34 -1.46 9.58 8.44
CA GLN A 34 -1.04 8.66 9.50
C GLN A 34 -1.56 7.24 9.25
N VAL A 35 -2.77 7.08 8.71
CA VAL A 35 -3.32 5.75 8.38
C VAL A 35 -2.51 5.04 7.29
N LEU A 36 -2.04 5.77 6.27
CA LEU A 36 -1.18 5.21 5.24
C LEU A 36 0.21 4.84 5.79
N VAL A 37 0.77 5.68 6.67
CA VAL A 37 2.01 5.37 7.38
C VAL A 37 1.86 4.13 8.26
N ASP A 38 0.81 4.07 9.08
CA ASP A 38 0.50 2.91 9.94
C ASP A 38 0.38 1.62 9.10
N ALA A 39 -0.19 1.71 7.89
CA ALA A 39 -0.37 0.57 7.01
C ALA A 39 0.97 0.07 6.43
N LEU A 40 1.92 0.96 6.11
CA LEU A 40 3.29 0.57 5.77
C LEU A 40 4.01 -0.07 6.96
N GLU A 41 3.81 0.48 8.17
CA GLU A 41 4.40 -0.05 9.40
C GLU A 41 3.95 -1.48 9.72
N VAL A 42 2.74 -1.89 9.30
CA VAL A 42 2.32 -3.30 9.44
C VAL A 42 3.33 -4.26 8.80
N TRP A 43 3.84 -3.94 7.61
CA TRP A 43 4.80 -4.77 6.90
C TRP A 43 6.22 -4.62 7.45
N ALA A 44 6.61 -3.41 7.86
CA ALA A 44 7.91 -3.19 8.51
C ALA A 44 8.04 -3.99 9.82
N ASN A 45 6.98 -4.06 10.63
CA ASN A 45 6.99 -4.75 11.94
C ASN A 45 7.07 -6.28 11.85
N VAL A 46 7.03 -6.87 10.65
CA VAL A 46 7.07 -8.33 10.47
C VAL A 46 8.13 -8.76 9.45
N SER A 47 8.98 -7.86 8.98
CA SER A 47 10.00 -8.13 7.98
C SER A 47 11.27 -7.30 8.22
N GLY A 48 12.30 -7.52 7.41
CA GLY A 48 13.49 -6.67 7.41
C GLY A 48 13.27 -5.28 6.81
N LEU A 49 12.05 -4.92 6.39
CA LEU A 49 11.76 -3.68 5.69
C LEU A 49 11.82 -2.45 6.60
N ARG A 50 12.26 -1.33 6.01
CA ARG A 50 12.13 0.01 6.56
C ARG A 50 11.55 0.95 5.52
N PHE A 51 10.58 1.78 5.91
CA PHE A 51 10.03 2.81 5.05
C PHE A 51 10.55 4.20 5.43
N VAL A 52 10.90 5.00 4.43
CA VAL A 52 11.33 6.39 4.60
C VAL A 52 10.52 7.29 3.68
N GLU A 53 9.67 8.13 4.26
CA GLU A 53 8.85 9.02 3.47
C GLU A 53 9.67 10.12 2.78
N ARG A 54 9.36 10.37 1.50
CA ARG A 54 9.82 11.52 0.73
C ARG A 54 8.68 12.52 0.55
N THR A 55 8.99 13.79 0.73
CA THR A 55 8.05 14.89 0.47
C THR A 55 8.14 15.46 -0.95
N SER A 56 9.18 15.08 -1.71
CA SER A 56 9.38 15.52 -3.10
C SER A 56 10.24 14.53 -3.89
N GLY A 57 10.15 14.62 -5.22
CA GLY A 57 10.79 13.68 -6.15
C GLY A 57 10.14 12.30 -6.15
N ASP A 58 10.73 11.37 -6.87
CA ASP A 58 10.21 10.01 -6.99
C ASP A 58 10.62 9.16 -5.77
N ALA A 59 9.83 8.14 -5.50
CA ALA A 59 10.00 7.18 -4.41
C ALA A 59 9.82 5.76 -4.96
N ASP A 60 10.17 4.74 -4.16
CA ASP A 60 10.01 3.34 -4.55
C ASP A 60 8.52 2.91 -4.53
N ILE A 61 7.69 3.60 -3.74
CA ILE A 61 6.23 3.43 -3.67
C ILE A 61 5.58 4.81 -3.73
N MET A 62 4.97 5.18 -4.85
CA MET A 62 4.16 6.38 -4.96
C MET A 62 2.70 6.06 -4.62
N ILE A 63 2.12 6.86 -3.74
CA ILE A 63 0.77 6.63 -3.20
C ILE A 63 -0.12 7.78 -3.64
N LYS A 64 -1.21 7.48 -4.37
CA LYS A 64 -2.13 8.52 -4.83
C LYS A 64 -3.60 8.09 -4.79
N PHE A 65 -4.47 9.09 -4.64
CA PHE A 65 -5.90 8.97 -4.86
C PHE A 65 -6.24 9.50 -6.25
N ALA A 66 -6.89 8.69 -7.08
CA ALA A 66 -7.21 9.01 -8.47
C ALA A 66 -8.66 8.65 -8.82
N ARG A 67 -9.19 9.15 -9.95
CA ARG A 67 -10.56 8.85 -10.42
C ARG A 67 -10.54 8.43 -11.86
N GLY A 68 -11.41 7.50 -12.23
CA GLY A 68 -11.57 7.08 -13.62
C GLY A 68 -10.24 6.72 -14.27
N ASN A 69 -10.06 7.08 -15.54
CA ASN A 69 -8.77 6.97 -16.21
C ASN A 69 -7.73 7.95 -15.61
N HIS A 70 -6.63 7.43 -15.11
CA HIS A 70 -5.58 8.19 -14.44
C HIS A 70 -4.15 7.87 -14.93
N GLY A 71 -4.02 7.39 -16.18
CA GLY A 71 -2.76 7.38 -16.91
C GLY A 71 -1.98 6.07 -16.90
N ASP A 72 -2.45 5.06 -16.17
CA ASP A 72 -1.81 3.75 -15.98
C ASP A 72 -2.54 2.60 -16.74
N GLY A 73 -3.58 2.94 -17.51
CA GLY A 73 -4.39 1.96 -18.24
C GLY A 73 -5.39 1.16 -17.38
N LYS A 74 -5.41 1.36 -16.05
CA LYS A 74 -6.31 0.69 -15.09
C LYS A 74 -7.28 1.72 -14.48
N GLY A 75 -8.15 2.28 -15.32
CA GLY A 75 -9.07 3.32 -14.84
C GLY A 75 -10.11 2.77 -13.86
N PHE A 76 -10.33 3.49 -12.74
CA PHE A 76 -11.36 3.12 -11.76
C PHE A 76 -12.77 3.24 -12.33
N GLU A 77 -13.68 2.40 -11.84
CA GLU A 77 -15.09 2.34 -12.27
C GLU A 77 -16.01 3.29 -11.48
N GLY A 78 -15.52 3.87 -10.39
CA GLY A 78 -16.28 4.69 -9.47
C GLY A 78 -16.89 3.89 -8.31
N PRO A 79 -17.82 4.48 -7.54
CA PRO A 79 -18.21 3.96 -6.22
C PRO A 79 -18.75 2.54 -6.25
N GLY A 80 -18.18 1.67 -5.41
CA GLY A 80 -18.55 0.26 -5.29
C GLY A 80 -17.89 -0.66 -6.31
N GLY A 81 -17.02 -0.14 -7.17
CA GLY A 81 -16.18 -0.91 -8.09
C GLY A 81 -14.89 -1.41 -7.42
N GLU A 82 -13.78 -1.33 -8.14
CA GLU A 82 -12.44 -1.56 -7.58
C GLU A 82 -12.05 -0.40 -6.65
N TYR A 83 -11.72 -0.72 -5.39
CA TYR A 83 -11.42 0.31 -4.39
C TYR A 83 -10.02 0.89 -4.53
N ALA A 84 -9.07 0.08 -4.98
CA ALA A 84 -7.67 0.42 -5.12
C ALA A 84 -6.99 -0.65 -5.98
N HIS A 85 -5.82 -0.31 -6.51
CA HIS A 85 -4.91 -1.29 -7.08
C HIS A 85 -3.46 -0.88 -6.83
N ALA A 86 -2.59 -1.88 -6.88
CA ALA A 86 -1.16 -1.70 -6.80
C ALA A 86 -0.44 -2.38 -7.97
N PHE A 87 0.79 -1.95 -8.20
CA PHE A 87 1.73 -2.57 -9.12
C PHE A 87 2.81 -3.27 -8.30
N GLN A 88 3.19 -4.48 -8.72
CA GLN A 88 4.25 -5.21 -8.05
C GLN A 88 5.62 -4.53 -8.26
N PRO A 89 6.64 -4.90 -7.45
CA PRO A 89 8.00 -4.42 -7.66
C PRO A 89 8.52 -4.68 -9.08
N PRO A 90 9.52 -3.91 -9.53
CA PRO A 90 10.10 -4.05 -10.86
C PRO A 90 10.50 -5.50 -11.19
N GLY A 91 10.04 -5.98 -12.34
CA GLY A 91 10.37 -7.32 -12.86
C GLY A 91 9.49 -8.46 -12.36
N LEU A 92 8.47 -8.19 -11.54
CA LEU A 92 7.43 -9.16 -11.18
C LEU A 92 6.13 -8.95 -11.96
N ASP A 93 5.83 -7.71 -12.35
CA ASP A 93 4.73 -7.42 -13.26
C ASP A 93 5.10 -7.61 -14.73
N TRP A 94 4.08 -7.86 -15.55
CA TRP A 94 4.21 -7.76 -17.00
C TRP A 94 4.66 -6.35 -17.34
N PRO A 95 5.58 -6.12 -18.31
CA PRO A 95 5.96 -4.76 -18.70
C PRO A 95 4.71 -4.02 -19.18
N ASP A 96 4.14 -3.22 -18.29
CA ASP A 96 2.93 -2.44 -18.53
C ASP A 96 3.27 -1.19 -19.35
N GLY A 97 4.55 -0.78 -19.33
CA GLY A 97 5.09 0.33 -20.09
C GLY A 97 4.76 1.69 -19.50
N TYR A 98 4.22 1.74 -18.27
CA TYR A 98 3.81 2.97 -17.60
C TYR A 98 4.82 3.43 -16.54
N GLY A 99 5.66 2.52 -16.02
CA GLY A 99 6.69 2.87 -15.06
C GLY A 99 6.14 3.11 -13.64
N ASP A 100 4.99 2.50 -13.35
CA ASP A 100 4.28 2.58 -12.07
C ASP A 100 4.65 1.41 -11.12
N ASP A 101 5.72 0.65 -11.43
CA ASP A 101 6.16 -0.50 -10.61
C ASP A 101 6.29 -0.11 -9.12
N GLY A 102 5.56 -0.79 -8.24
CA GLY A 102 5.52 -0.51 -6.80
C GLY A 102 4.51 0.56 -6.36
N ASP A 103 3.86 1.26 -7.29
CA ASP A 103 2.90 2.32 -6.94
C ASP A 103 1.55 1.76 -6.47
N VAL A 104 0.84 2.57 -5.68
CA VAL A 104 -0.48 2.23 -5.14
C VAL A 104 -1.46 3.37 -5.40
N HIS A 105 -2.56 3.03 -6.08
CA HIS A 105 -3.63 3.96 -6.41
C HIS A 105 -4.90 3.57 -5.67
N PHE A 106 -5.53 4.56 -5.03
CA PHE A 106 -6.83 4.42 -4.37
C PHE A 106 -7.90 5.15 -5.18
N ASP A 107 -9.08 4.56 -5.34
CA ASP A 107 -10.19 5.24 -5.99
C ASP A 107 -10.71 6.38 -5.12
N ALA A 108 -10.54 7.61 -5.59
CA ALA A 108 -10.97 8.81 -4.89
C ALA A 108 -12.49 9.03 -4.94
N ASP A 109 -13.24 8.22 -5.70
CA ASP A 109 -14.70 8.19 -5.70
C ASP A 109 -15.29 7.38 -4.53
N GLU A 110 -14.49 6.57 -3.84
CA GLU A 110 -14.96 5.76 -2.72
C GLU A 110 -15.25 6.55 -1.45
N TYR A 111 -16.25 6.08 -0.70
CA TYR A 111 -16.53 6.60 0.65
C TYR A 111 -15.55 5.99 1.67
N TRP A 112 -14.35 6.54 1.70
CA TRP A 112 -13.28 6.11 2.61
C TRP A 112 -13.62 6.36 4.08
N THR A 113 -13.29 5.39 4.90
CA THR A 113 -13.26 5.49 6.36
C THR A 113 -11.96 4.93 6.88
N LEU A 114 -11.47 5.42 8.00
CA LEU A 114 -10.09 5.14 8.41
C LEU A 114 -9.96 3.79 9.12
N ARG A 115 -10.83 3.52 10.09
CA ARG A 115 -10.81 2.31 10.94
C ARG A 115 -12.23 1.90 11.34
N SER A 116 -13.15 1.92 10.39
CA SER A 116 -14.59 1.67 10.60
C SER A 116 -15.12 0.60 9.64
N PRO A 117 -16.15 -0.17 10.04
CA PRO A 117 -16.91 -1.02 9.11
C PRO A 117 -17.94 -0.23 8.26
N ARG A 118 -18.14 1.06 8.53
CA ARG A 118 -19.19 1.87 7.89
C ARG A 118 -18.65 2.66 6.69
N GLY A 119 -18.32 1.95 5.63
CA GLY A 119 -17.70 2.49 4.41
C GLY A 119 -16.53 1.61 3.98
N VAL A 120 -15.69 2.12 3.08
CA VAL A 120 -14.48 1.39 2.65
C VAL A 120 -13.37 1.67 3.65
N ASN A 121 -12.78 0.64 4.24
CA ASN A 121 -11.78 0.80 5.29
C ASN A 121 -10.38 1.05 4.70
N LEU A 122 -9.95 2.32 4.66
CA LEU A 122 -8.69 2.73 4.06
C LEU A 122 -7.49 2.00 4.67
N PHE A 123 -7.46 1.81 6.00
CA PHE A 123 -6.35 1.11 6.63
C PHE A 123 -6.20 -0.32 6.10
N GLN A 124 -7.26 -1.12 6.09
CA GLN A 124 -7.17 -2.52 5.67
C GLN A 124 -6.95 -2.68 4.17
N ILE A 125 -7.56 -1.82 3.35
CA ILE A 125 -7.28 -1.80 1.91
C ILE A 125 -5.83 -1.38 1.66
N ALA A 126 -5.32 -0.34 2.32
CA ALA A 126 -3.94 0.09 2.15
C ALA A 126 -2.94 -0.99 2.55
N VAL A 127 -3.17 -1.73 3.65
CA VAL A 127 -2.28 -2.85 4.03
C VAL A 127 -2.28 -3.93 2.94
N HIS A 128 -3.44 -4.25 2.35
CA HIS A 128 -3.54 -5.20 1.23
C HIS A 128 -2.76 -4.73 0.01
N GLU A 129 -3.01 -3.50 -0.46
CA GLU A 129 -2.35 -2.96 -1.64
C GLU A 129 -0.83 -2.78 -1.43
N PHE A 130 -0.39 -2.41 -0.24
CA PHE A 130 1.04 -2.40 0.06
C PHE A 130 1.65 -3.79 0.04
N GLY A 131 0.89 -4.85 0.36
CA GLY A 131 1.36 -6.21 0.15
C GLY A 131 1.68 -6.49 -1.32
N HIS A 132 0.83 -6.05 -2.24
CA HIS A 132 1.08 -6.13 -3.68
C HIS A 132 2.28 -5.28 -4.13
N ALA A 133 2.38 -4.03 -3.66
CA ALA A 133 3.53 -3.16 -3.91
C ALA A 133 4.87 -3.75 -3.41
N LEU A 134 4.81 -4.66 -2.44
CA LEU A 134 5.94 -5.41 -1.90
C LEU A 134 6.10 -6.80 -2.55
N GLY A 135 5.32 -7.13 -3.57
CA GLY A 135 5.46 -8.36 -4.37
C GLY A 135 4.70 -9.57 -3.82
N LEU A 136 3.77 -9.38 -2.88
CA LEU A 136 2.86 -10.45 -2.46
C LEU A 136 1.73 -10.61 -3.47
N SER A 137 1.37 -11.85 -3.75
CA SER A 137 0.24 -12.21 -4.59
C SER A 137 -0.97 -12.58 -3.75
N HIS A 138 -2.15 -12.60 -4.37
CA HIS A 138 -3.36 -13.06 -3.71
C HIS A 138 -3.23 -14.50 -3.18
N THR A 139 -4.01 -14.78 -2.14
CA THR A 139 -4.21 -16.11 -1.59
C THR A 139 -5.69 -16.49 -1.62
N ASP A 140 -5.98 -17.78 -1.55
CA ASP A 140 -7.36 -18.29 -1.50
C ASP A 140 -7.92 -18.37 -0.06
N ASP A 141 -7.13 -18.04 0.97
CA ASP A 141 -7.53 -18.14 2.37
C ASP A 141 -8.16 -16.82 2.87
N PRO A 142 -9.46 -16.78 3.21
CA PRO A 142 -10.14 -15.57 3.67
C PRO A 142 -9.63 -14.97 4.98
N SER A 143 -8.71 -15.64 5.67
CA SER A 143 -8.09 -15.18 6.91
C SER A 143 -6.78 -14.40 6.71
N THR A 144 -6.20 -14.41 5.51
CA THR A 144 -4.98 -13.65 5.18
C THR A 144 -5.31 -12.21 4.79
N ILE A 145 -4.32 -11.32 4.86
CA ILE A 145 -4.43 -9.95 4.34
C ILE A 145 -4.58 -9.99 2.82
N MET A 146 -3.81 -10.84 2.14
CA MET A 146 -3.79 -10.94 0.68
C MET A 146 -4.96 -11.74 0.09
N PHE A 147 -6.06 -11.93 0.82
CA PHE A 147 -7.29 -12.45 0.24
C PHE A 147 -7.94 -11.39 -0.67
N PRO A 148 -8.29 -11.70 -1.93
CA PRO A 148 -8.70 -10.69 -2.93
C PRO A 148 -10.02 -9.99 -2.63
N PHE A 149 -10.86 -10.53 -1.75
CA PHE A 149 -12.15 -9.92 -1.41
C PHE A 149 -12.05 -9.17 -0.09
N PRO A 150 -12.37 -7.86 -0.05
CA PRO A 150 -12.30 -7.08 1.17
C PRO A 150 -13.16 -7.66 2.31
N VAL A 151 -12.51 -8.00 3.43
CA VAL A 151 -13.17 -8.45 4.66
C VAL A 151 -12.72 -7.54 5.80
N PHE A 152 -13.65 -6.75 6.33
CA PHE A 152 -13.35 -5.90 7.48
C PHE A 152 -13.15 -6.75 8.75
N ARG A 153 -12.00 -6.56 9.40
CA ARG A 153 -11.64 -7.21 10.68
C ARG A 153 -11.51 -6.18 11.80
N ASN A 154 -12.28 -6.31 12.88
CA ASN A 154 -12.12 -5.43 14.06
C ASN A 154 -10.78 -5.70 14.77
N ASP A 155 -10.44 -6.98 14.95
CA ASP A 155 -9.19 -7.42 15.57
C ASP A 155 -8.15 -7.69 14.48
N PHE A 156 -7.77 -6.64 13.75
CA PHE A 156 -6.83 -6.78 12.63
C PHE A 156 -5.46 -7.30 13.11
N CYS A 157 -5.03 -8.42 12.55
CA CYS A 157 -3.72 -9.01 12.78
C CYS A 157 -3.14 -9.55 11.46
N VAL A 158 -1.82 -9.56 11.36
CA VAL A 158 -1.10 -10.14 10.22
C VAL A 158 -1.16 -11.66 10.33
N HIS A 159 -1.63 -12.34 9.28
CA HIS A 159 -1.71 -13.80 9.29
C HIS A 159 -0.29 -14.40 9.20
N PRO A 160 0.00 -15.54 9.86
CA PRO A 160 1.33 -16.17 9.78
C PRO A 160 1.80 -16.46 8.35
N ASP A 161 0.87 -16.69 7.42
CA ASP A 161 1.19 -16.93 6.01
C ASP A 161 1.64 -15.65 5.30
N ASP A 162 1.00 -14.51 5.60
CA ASP A 162 1.44 -13.20 5.12
C ASP A 162 2.85 -12.88 5.66
N VAL A 163 3.11 -13.18 6.96
CA VAL A 163 4.44 -13.02 7.59
C VAL A 163 5.49 -13.86 6.88
N ARG A 164 5.23 -15.16 6.66
CA ARG A 164 6.21 -16.02 5.97
C ARG A 164 6.45 -15.56 4.54
N ALA A 165 5.40 -15.10 3.85
CA ALA A 165 5.51 -14.63 2.49
C ALA A 165 6.39 -13.37 2.40
N ILE A 166 6.14 -12.36 3.23
CA ILE A 166 6.94 -11.12 3.21
C ILE A 166 8.40 -11.36 3.68
N GLN A 167 8.61 -12.21 4.68
CA GLN A 167 9.96 -12.57 5.14
C GLN A 167 10.74 -13.39 4.10
N SER A 168 10.06 -14.12 3.23
CA SER A 168 10.73 -14.81 2.12
C SER A 168 11.35 -13.85 1.10
N LEU A 169 10.82 -12.63 1.01
CA LEU A 169 11.28 -11.58 0.09
C LEU A 169 12.29 -10.63 0.77
N TYR A 170 12.07 -10.29 2.04
CA TYR A 170 12.79 -9.21 2.72
C TYR A 170 13.43 -9.61 4.05
N GLY A 171 13.46 -10.91 4.39
CA GLY A 171 14.00 -11.40 5.66
C GLY A 171 13.15 -11.05 6.87
N GLU A 172 13.59 -11.53 8.04
CA GLU A 172 12.99 -11.21 9.34
C GLU A 172 13.42 -9.83 9.83
N GLU A 173 12.65 -9.26 10.77
CA GLU A 173 13.07 -8.06 11.51
C GLU A 173 14.40 -8.35 12.22
N ALA A 174 15.38 -7.46 12.05
CA ALA A 174 16.76 -7.63 12.54
C ALA A 174 16.90 -7.33 14.04
#